data_AF-A0A816JRI5-F1
#
_entry.id   AF-A0A816JRI5-F1
#
_cell.length_a   1.000
_cell.length_b   1.000
_cell.length_c   1.000
_cell.angle_alpha   90.00
_cell.angle_beta   90.00
_cell.angle_gamma   90.00
#
_symmetry.space_group_name_H-M   'P 1'
#
loop_
_entity.id
_entity.type
_entity.pdbx_description
1 polymer ?
#
loop_
_entity_poly.entity_id
_entity_poly.type
_entity_poly.pdbx_seq_one_letter_code
_entity_poly.pdbx_strand_id
1 'polypeptide(L)' 'MPTIKQLIRNTRHPIQNFTKSPALRECPQRRGTCTQVYVRLSSKSHWNFFLYIGIIRLVIND' A
#
# COMPACT_ATOMS: atom_id res chain seq x y z
N MET A 1 32.85 3.31 8.17
CA MET A 1 32.94 1.86 8.49
C MET A 1 32.79 1.70 10.00
N PRO A 2 31.78 1.02 10.52
CA PRO A 2 31.61 0.85 11.96
C PRO A 2 32.63 -0.17 12.52
N THR A 3 33.15 0.10 13.70
CA THR A 3 34.05 -0.80 14.44
C THR A 3 33.24 -1.86 15.20
N ILE A 4 33.87 -3.00 15.52
CA ILE A 4 33.22 -4.12 16.24
C ILE A 4 32.63 -3.66 17.59
N LYS A 5 33.33 -2.78 18.32
CA LYS A 5 32.84 -2.22 19.58
C LYS A 5 31.55 -1.39 19.41
N GLN A 6 31.37 -0.73 18.26
CA GLN A 6 30.14 0.01 17.94
C GLN A 6 28.98 -0.97 17.64
N LEU A 7 29.25 -2.09 16.96
CA LEU A 7 28.23 -3.11 16.68
C LEU A 7 27.79 -3.89 17.93
N ILE A 8 28.69 -4.07 18.90
CA ILE A 8 28.36 -4.70 20.19
C ILE A 8 27.45 -3.79 21.03
N ARG A 9 27.71 -2.48 21.04
CA ARG A 9 26.88 -1.51 21.78
C ARG A 9 25.56 -1.23 21.07
N ASN A 10 25.61 -1.07 19.74
CA ASN A 10 24.47 -0.78 18.88
C ASN A 10 24.42 -1.85 17.78
N THR A 11 23.57 -2.84 17.99
CA THR A 11 23.34 -3.90 17.00
C THR A 11 22.66 -3.31 15.76
N ARG A 12 22.88 -3.92 14.59
CA ARG A 12 22.18 -3.50 13.37
C ARG A 12 20.72 -3.93 13.47
N HIS A 13 19.80 -2.98 13.33
CA HIS A 13 18.40 -3.31 13.21
C HIS A 13 18.06 -3.64 11.74
N PRO A 14 17.27 -4.71 11.50
CA PRO A 14 16.77 -4.98 10.18
C PRO A 14 15.82 -3.86 9.73
N ILE A 15 15.84 -3.55 8.43
CA ILE A 15 14.90 -2.59 7.84
C ILE A 15 13.55 -3.30 7.74
N GLN A 16 12.51 -2.72 8.36
CA GLN A 16 11.14 -3.22 8.24
C GLN A 16 10.57 -2.79 6.88
N ASN A 17 10.15 -3.77 6.08
CA ASN A 17 9.54 -3.51 4.78
C ASN A 17 8.01 -3.58 4.90
N PHE A 18 7.32 -2.51 4.51
CA PHE A 18 5.87 -2.48 4.42
C PHE A 18 5.42 -2.68 2.97
N THR A 19 4.45 -3.57 2.77
CA THR A 19 3.82 -3.75 1.47
C THR A 19 2.92 -2.55 1.16
N LYS A 20 2.93 -2.06 -0.09
CA LYS A 20 2.02 -1.00 -0.55
C LYS A 20 0.53 -1.41 -0.51
N SER A 21 0.25 -2.71 -0.41
CA SER A 21 -1.10 -3.27 -0.50
C SER A 21 -1.39 -4.26 0.64
N PRO A 22 -1.47 -3.80 1.90
CA PRO A 22 -1.67 -4.67 3.07
C PRO A 22 -3.01 -5.41 3.06
N ALA A 23 -4.01 -4.84 2.38
CA ALA A 23 -5.37 -5.40 2.31
C ALA A 23 -5.45 -6.74 1.56
N LEU A 24 -4.44 -7.10 0.77
CA LEU A 24 -4.37 -8.37 0.04
C LEU A 24 -3.89 -9.56 0.88
N ARG A 25 -3.36 -9.35 2.10
CA ARG A 25 -2.65 -10.35 2.94
C ARG A 25 -2.00 -11.48 2.12
N GLU A 26 -1.06 -11.10 1.24
CA GLU A 26 -0.26 -12.02 0.40
C GLU A 26 -1.01 -12.81 -0.69
N CYS A 27 -2.32 -12.63 -0.85
CA CYS A 27 -3.06 -13.20 -1.98
C CYS A 27 -2.80 -12.38 -3.25
N PRO A 28 -2.63 -13.01 -4.44
CA PRO A 28 -2.44 -12.27 -5.69
C PRO A 28 -3.67 -11.42 -6.05
N GLN A 29 -4.87 -11.88 -5.69
CA GLN A 29 -6.14 -11.18 -5.92
C GLN A 29 -7.13 -11.51 -4.79
N ARG A 30 -8.11 -10.61 -4.54
CA ARG A 30 -9.19 -10.81 -3.57
C ARG A 30 -10.54 -10.36 -4.11
N ARG A 31 -11.58 -11.11 -3.76
CA ARG A 31 -12.97 -10.74 -4.05
C ARG A 31 -13.42 -9.60 -3.11
N GLY A 32 -14.15 -8.64 -3.65
CA GLY A 32 -14.79 -7.58 -2.89
C GLY A 32 -16.09 -7.13 -3.56
N THR A 33 -16.89 -6.37 -2.83
CA THR A 33 -18.15 -5.77 -3.33
C THR A 33 -17.96 -4.26 -3.51
N CYS A 34 -18.48 -3.72 -4.62
CA CYS A 34 -18.45 -2.28 -4.86
C CYS A 34 -19.50 -1.59 -4.00
N THR A 35 -19.08 -0.70 -3.10
CA THR A 35 -19.99 0.02 -2.20
C THR A 35 -20.40 1.38 -2.76
N GLN A 36 -19.53 2.02 -3.56
CA GLN A 36 -19.78 3.33 -4.14
C GLN A 36 -18.99 3.49 -5.43
N VAL A 37 -19.59 4.14 -6.44
CA VAL A 37 -18.93 4.55 -7.68
C VAL A 37 -19.02 6.07 -7.77
N TYR A 38 -17.89 6.72 -8.05
CA TYR A 38 -17.83 8.17 -8.21
C TYR A 38 -16.78 8.58 -9.24
N VAL A 39 -16.89 9.82 -9.71
CA VAL A 39 -15.95 10.41 -10.64
C VAL A 39 -14.98 11.30 -9.87
N ARG A 40 -13.68 11.12 -10.09
CA ARG A 40 -12.62 11.98 -9.54
C ARG A 40 -11.98 12.78 -10.67
N LEU A 41 -11.90 14.09 -10.49
CA LEU A 41 -11.09 14.94 -11.36
C LEU A 41 -9.61 14.71 -11.06
N SER A 42 -8.80 14.36 -12.06
CA SER A 42 -7.35 14.21 -11.91
C SER A 42 -6.62 15.36 -12.60
N SER A 43 -5.84 16.10 -11.81
CA SER A 43 -4.91 17.10 -12.30
C SER A 43 -3.53 16.44 -12.47
N LYS A 44 -3.34 15.68 -13.55
CA LYS A 44 -2.01 15.18 -13.90
C LYS A 44 -1.57 15.91 -15.17
N SER A 45 -0.67 16.88 -14.98
CA SER A 45 -0.21 17.86 -15.99
C SER A 45 -1.32 18.85 -16.43
N HIS A 46 -1.03 19.73 -17.40
CA HIS A 46 -1.89 20.85 -17.84
C HIS A 46 -3.34 20.52 -18.24
N TRP A 47 -3.74 19.24 -18.24
CA TRP A 47 -5.05 18.80 -18.68
C TRP A 47 -5.83 18.17 -17.52
N ASN A 48 -7.09 18.57 -17.38
CA ASN A 48 -8.03 17.97 -16.44
C ASN A 48 -8.74 16.82 -17.15
N PHE A 49 -8.73 15.63 -16.53
CA PHE A 49 -9.50 14.48 -17.01
C PHE A 49 -10.36 13.90 -15.90
N PHE A 50 -11.51 13.34 -16.28
CA PHE A 50 -12.41 12.63 -15.37
C PHE A 50 -12.01 11.15 -15.28
N LEU A 51 -11.77 10.67 -14.06
CA LEU A 51 -11.48 9.28 -13.76
C LEU A 51 -12.68 8.64 -13.05
N TYR A 52 -13.22 7.56 -13.62
CA TYR A 52 -14.26 6.76 -12.98
C TYR A 52 -13.61 5.78 -11.99
N ILE A 53 -13.96 5.86 -10.71
CA ILE A 53 -13.39 5.04 -9.63
C ILE A 53 -14.51 4.43 -8.79
N GLY A 54 -14.29 3.24 -8.23
CA GLY A 54 -15.15 2.62 -7.22
C GLY A 54 -14.44 2.39 -5.89
N ILE A 55 -15.18 2.51 -4.78
CA ILE A 55 -14.76 2.00 -3.46
C ILE A 55 -15.19 0.53 -3.36
N ILE A 56 -14.25 -0.33 -2.98
CA ILE A 56 -14.44 -1.77 -2.85
C ILE A 56 -14.27 -2.17 -1.38
N ARG A 57 -15.27 -2.87 -0.83
CA ARG A 57 -15.14 -3.58 0.45
C ARG A 57 -14.66 -5.00 0.17
N LEU A 58 -13.45 -5.34 0.62
CA LEU A 58 -12.89 -6.68 0.46
C LEU A 58 -13.58 -7.67 1.39
N VAL A 59 -13.82 -8.89 0.88
CA VAL A 59 -14.31 -10.00 1.70
C VAL A 59 -13.13 -10.57 2.47
N ILE A 60 -13.20 -10.47 3.79
CA ILE A 60 -12.27 -11.14 4.70
C ILE A 60 -13.00 -12.39 5.15
N ASN A 61 -12.70 -13.53 4.53
CA ASN A 61 -13.02 -14.80 5.16
C ASN A 61 -11.94 -15.02 6.21
N ASP A 62 -12.32 -15.02 7.48
CA ASP A 62 -11.45 -15.52 8.55
C ASP A 62 -11.22 -17.03 8.40
#